data_AF-A0A8S3DJ28-F1
#
_entry.id   AF-A0A8S3DJ28-F1
#
_cell.length_a   1.000
_cell.length_b   1.000
_cell.length_c   1.000
_cell.angle_alpha   90.00
_cell.angle_beta   90.00
_cell.angle_gamma   90.00
#
_symmetry.space_group_name_H-M   'P 1'
#
loop_
_entity.id
_entity.type
_entity.pdbx_description
1 polymer ?
#
loop_
_entity_poly.entity_id
_entity_poly.type
_entity_poly.pdbx_seq_one_letter_code
_entity_poly.pdbx_strand_id
1 'polypeptide(L)'
;MQPSLSSKDSESEERKRLEQRQNRFAKESTTEINKSTKSVNKPNDILIGTCEKLEKNYLRLTSAPNPPTIRPLAILEQAFPFVLNKYQLNNDWSYISSQLKSIRQDLIVQSIRNDFALLVYEENARLALEMGDRDQFVQCQTQVETLYDSGCNRTHLMEFLSYRLLYSLLLGDCQRVSRTLIDIHAEKISSRKSNEIDIVLDFCSSLRRKNYT
;
A
#
# COMPACT_ATOMS: atom_id res chain seq x y z
N MET A 1 -24.19 47.29 23.12
CA MET A 1 -22.91 46.92 23.73
C MET A 1 -23.10 45.62 24.49
N GLN A 2 -22.33 44.58 24.13
CA GLN A 2 -21.76 43.51 24.98
C GLN A 2 -21.43 42.29 24.06
N PRO A 3 -20.16 41.97 23.78
CA PRO A 3 -19.77 40.70 23.16
C PRO A 3 -19.48 39.65 24.25
N SER A 4 -20.06 38.47 24.08
CA SER A 4 -20.02 37.34 25.02
C SER A 4 -18.70 36.57 25.00
N LEU A 5 -18.25 36.24 26.22
CA LEU A 5 -16.95 35.78 26.69
C LEU A 5 -16.71 34.25 26.49
N SER A 6 -16.79 33.72 25.27
CA SER A 6 -16.73 32.24 25.04
C SER A 6 -15.55 31.72 24.21
N SER A 7 -14.81 32.58 23.50
CA SER A 7 -13.72 32.13 22.60
C SER A 7 -12.33 32.09 23.23
N LYS A 8 -12.11 32.73 24.38
CA LYS A 8 -10.77 32.84 24.99
C LYS A 8 -10.37 31.63 25.85
N ASP A 9 -11.35 30.90 26.38
CA ASP A 9 -11.08 29.77 27.27
C ASP A 9 -10.69 28.50 26.48
N SER A 10 -11.19 28.31 25.26
CA SER A 10 -10.81 27.18 24.40
C SER A 10 -9.35 27.29 23.90
N GLU A 11 -8.91 28.50 23.51
CA GLU A 11 -7.53 28.75 23.09
C GLU A 11 -6.53 28.61 24.26
N SER A 12 -6.96 28.96 25.48
CA SER A 12 -6.16 28.80 26.71
C SER A 12 -5.93 27.33 27.06
N GLU A 13 -6.95 26.48 26.91
CA GLU A 13 -6.82 25.04 27.13
C GLU A 13 -5.97 24.35 26.05
N GLU A 14 -6.10 24.76 24.79
CA GLU A 14 -5.32 24.19 23.69
C GLU A 14 -3.83 24.51 23.80
N ARG A 15 -3.49 25.74 24.23
CA ARG A 15 -2.11 26.13 24.55
C ARG A 15 -1.52 25.31 25.70
N LYS A 16 -2.30 25.07 26.77
CA LYS A 16 -1.87 24.21 27.88
C LYS A 16 -1.63 22.76 27.46
N ARG A 17 -2.43 22.22 26.53
CA ARG A 17 -2.22 20.87 25.96
C ARG A 17 -0.98 20.81 25.08
N LEU A 18 -0.67 21.89 24.33
CA LEU A 18 0.56 21.98 23.53
C LEU A 18 1.81 22.05 24.42
N GLU A 19 1.79 22.85 25.49
CA GLU A 19 2.90 22.93 26.45
C GLU A 19 3.10 21.63 27.22
N GLN A 20 2.03 20.93 27.61
CA GLN A 20 2.13 19.60 28.21
C GLN A 20 2.70 18.56 27.24
N ARG A 21 2.43 18.68 25.92
CA ARG A 21 3.06 17.85 24.89
C ARG A 21 4.54 18.16 24.72
N GLN A 22 4.93 19.44 24.72
CA GLN A 22 6.33 19.85 24.58
C GLN A 22 7.18 19.47 25.82
N ASN A 23 6.61 19.59 27.02
CA ASN A 23 7.30 19.23 28.26
C ASN A 23 7.49 17.71 28.46
N ARG A 24 6.71 16.86 27.79
CA ARG A 24 6.97 15.40 27.74
C ARG A 24 8.22 15.08 26.91
N PHE A 25 8.41 15.76 25.79
CA PHE A 25 9.59 15.58 24.92
C PHE A 25 10.90 16.05 25.58
N ALA A 26 10.85 17.09 26.41
CA ALA A 26 12.05 17.60 27.08
C ALA A 26 12.53 16.72 28.26
N LYS A 27 11.62 16.00 28.94
CA LYS A 27 11.94 15.26 30.17
C LYS A 27 12.50 13.84 29.94
N GLU A 28 12.40 13.30 28.73
CA GLU A 28 13.00 12.01 28.36
C GLU A 28 14.46 12.12 27.89
N SER A 29 15.02 13.34 27.84
CA SER A 29 16.39 13.60 27.37
C SER A 29 17.48 13.51 28.46
N THR A 30 17.16 13.07 29.68
CA THR A 30 18.15 12.93 30.76
C THR A 30 17.99 11.62 31.53
N THR A 31 18.39 10.50 30.92
CA THR A 31 18.94 9.34 31.66
C THR A 31 19.98 8.58 30.81
N GLU A 32 21.24 8.91 31.09
CA GLU A 32 22.49 8.14 30.99
C GLU A 32 22.61 6.88 30.09
N ILE A 33 23.28 7.09 28.96
CA ILE A 33 24.43 6.35 28.38
C ILE A 33 24.65 4.89 28.83
N ASN A 34 24.48 3.95 27.89
CA ASN A 34 25.35 2.77 27.79
C ASN A 34 25.87 2.63 26.36
N LYS A 35 27.21 2.71 26.23
CA LYS A 35 27.99 2.61 24.99
C LYS A 35 27.96 1.18 24.45
N SER A 36 27.58 1.00 23.19
CA SER A 36 28.26 0.06 22.30
C SER A 36 28.06 0.41 20.82
N THR A 37 29.20 0.58 20.15
CA THR A 37 29.42 0.63 18.69
C THR A 37 28.61 1.61 17.86
N LYS A 38 29.19 2.80 17.65
CA LYS A 38 28.96 3.65 16.48
C LYS A 38 29.34 2.87 15.22
N SER A 39 28.36 2.40 14.46
CA SER A 39 28.53 2.08 13.05
C SER A 39 28.30 3.36 12.26
N VAL A 40 29.32 3.75 11.50
CA VAL A 40 29.32 4.91 10.60
C VAL A 40 28.28 4.69 9.51
N ASN A 41 27.35 5.63 9.37
CA ASN A 41 26.38 5.66 8.27
C ASN A 41 27.11 5.65 6.91
N LYS A 42 27.15 4.49 6.26
CA LYS A 42 27.46 4.36 4.84
C LYS A 42 26.17 4.50 4.04
N PRO A 43 26.18 5.21 2.89
CA PRO A 43 24.98 5.45 2.09
C PRO A 43 24.44 4.21 1.33
N ASN A 44 24.88 2.99 1.65
CA ASN A 44 24.57 1.76 0.89
C ASN A 44 24.17 0.55 1.75
N ASP A 45 23.94 0.68 3.06
CA ASP A 45 23.44 -0.45 3.85
C ASP A 45 21.93 -0.61 3.63
N ILE A 46 21.56 -1.27 2.53
CA ILE A 46 20.21 -1.80 2.35
C ILE A 46 19.95 -2.74 3.52
N LEU A 47 18.94 -2.44 4.34
CA LEU A 47 18.53 -3.31 5.44
C LEU A 47 18.11 -4.66 4.85
N ILE A 48 18.77 -5.74 5.26
CA ILE A 48 18.35 -7.11 4.93
C ILE A 48 17.81 -7.75 6.20
N GLY A 49 16.58 -8.25 6.13
CA GLY A 49 15.93 -8.94 7.24
C GLY A 49 16.57 -10.31 7.55
N THR A 50 16.40 -10.79 8.78
CA THR A 50 16.87 -12.11 9.23
C THR A 50 15.76 -12.96 9.84
N CYS A 51 14.50 -12.54 9.72
CA CYS A 51 13.36 -13.30 10.20
C CYS A 51 13.04 -14.49 9.30
N GLU A 52 13.01 -15.70 9.85
CA GLU A 52 12.71 -16.94 9.10
C GLU A 52 11.25 -17.40 9.26
N LYS A 53 10.42 -16.65 9.97
CA LYS A 53 9.02 -17.02 10.20
C LYS A 53 8.21 -16.86 8.90
N LEU A 54 7.49 -17.91 8.48
CA LEU A 54 6.58 -17.80 7.33
C LEU A 54 5.35 -16.94 7.66
N GLU A 55 4.80 -17.09 8.86
CA GLU A 55 3.69 -16.28 9.35
C GLU A 55 4.21 -15.20 10.30
N LYS A 56 3.79 -13.96 10.07
CA LYS A 56 4.21 -12.83 10.90
C LYS A 56 3.14 -11.74 10.91
N ASN A 57 2.78 -11.27 12.10
CA ASN A 57 1.84 -10.15 12.23
C ASN A 57 2.44 -8.86 11.64
N TYR A 58 1.57 -8.04 11.04
CA TYR A 58 1.92 -6.69 10.62
C TYR A 58 2.35 -5.85 11.84
N LEU A 59 3.47 -5.13 11.72
CA LEU A 59 4.00 -4.28 12.79
C LEU A 59 3.77 -2.81 12.45
N ARG A 60 3.31 -2.00 13.40
CA ARG A 60 3.36 -0.54 13.22
C ARG A 60 4.75 -0.06 13.63
N LEU A 61 5.60 0.20 12.66
CA LEU A 61 6.97 0.67 12.91
C LEU A 61 6.92 2.11 13.43
N THR A 62 7.26 2.30 14.71
CA THR A 62 7.41 3.61 15.36
C THR A 62 8.87 3.98 15.63
N SER A 63 9.79 3.08 15.29
CA SER A 63 11.23 3.19 15.45
C SER A 63 11.95 2.59 14.23
N ALA A 64 13.28 2.68 14.21
CA ALA A 64 14.08 2.07 13.15
C ALA A 64 13.79 0.56 13.03
N PRO A 65 13.61 0.02 11.81
CA PRO A 65 13.31 -1.39 11.60
C PRO A 65 14.46 -2.28 12.08
N ASN A 66 14.14 -3.31 12.86
CA ASN A 66 15.13 -4.24 13.42
C ASN A 66 15.24 -5.49 12.52
N PRO A 67 16.43 -5.86 11.99
CA PRO A 67 16.57 -6.99 11.06
C PRO A 67 15.86 -8.30 11.43
N PRO A 68 15.89 -8.79 12.69
CA PRO A 68 15.21 -10.03 13.11
C PRO A 68 13.68 -9.97 13.03
N THR A 69 13.12 -8.76 12.83
CA THR A 69 11.67 -8.55 12.68
C THR A 69 11.24 -8.48 11.22
N ILE A 70 12.17 -8.48 10.26
CA ILE A 70 11.92 -8.37 8.82
C ILE A 70 12.33 -9.67 8.13
N ARG A 71 11.50 -10.22 7.23
CA ARG A 71 11.85 -11.44 6.48
C ARG A 71 12.69 -11.10 5.25
N PRO A 72 13.82 -11.77 4.98
CA PRO A 72 14.54 -11.59 3.73
C PRO A 72 13.74 -12.14 2.54
N LEU A 73 14.11 -11.75 1.32
CA LEU A 73 13.42 -12.12 0.07
C LEU A 73 13.15 -13.63 -0.04
N ALA A 74 14.15 -14.47 0.21
CA ALA A 74 14.02 -15.93 0.11
C ALA A 74 12.95 -16.51 1.06
N ILE A 75 12.73 -15.87 2.22
CA ILE A 75 11.68 -16.25 3.17
C ILE A 75 10.33 -15.67 2.74
N LEU A 76 10.30 -14.46 2.15
CA LEU A 76 9.07 -13.88 1.60
C LEU A 76 8.51 -14.72 0.46
N GLU A 77 9.37 -15.23 -0.43
CA GLU A 77 9.01 -16.12 -1.54
C GLU A 77 8.41 -17.44 -1.07
N GLN A 78 8.79 -17.91 0.13
CA GLN A 78 8.19 -19.09 0.77
C GLN A 78 6.92 -18.74 1.56
N ALA A 79 6.93 -17.60 2.26
CA ALA A 79 5.83 -17.16 3.10
C ALA A 79 4.57 -16.83 2.29
N PHE A 80 4.73 -16.19 1.14
CA PHE A 80 3.61 -15.77 0.30
C PHE A 80 2.70 -16.94 -0.15
N PRO A 81 3.19 -17.99 -0.83
CA PRO A 81 2.35 -19.14 -1.18
C PRO A 81 1.85 -19.88 0.06
N PHE A 82 2.63 -19.94 1.15
CA PHE A 82 2.19 -20.58 2.40
C PHE A 82 0.93 -19.92 2.98
N VAL A 83 0.90 -18.58 3.09
CA VAL A 83 -0.26 -17.86 3.65
C VAL A 83 -1.46 -17.91 2.71
N LEU A 84 -1.25 -17.90 1.39
CA LEU A 84 -2.32 -18.05 0.40
C LEU A 84 -2.98 -19.43 0.49
N ASN A 85 -2.19 -20.51 0.55
CA ASN A 85 -2.72 -21.86 0.70
C ASN A 85 -3.53 -22.01 1.99
N LYS A 86 -3.04 -21.43 3.10
CA LYS A 86 -3.77 -21.43 4.36
C LYS A 86 -5.07 -20.61 4.30
N TYR A 87 -5.09 -19.51 3.56
CA TYR A 87 -6.30 -18.75 3.30
C TYR A 87 -7.32 -19.57 2.49
N GLN A 88 -6.89 -20.24 1.42
CA GLN A 88 -7.76 -21.09 0.59
C GLN A 88 -8.47 -22.18 1.41
N LEU A 89 -7.82 -22.71 2.45
CA LEU A 89 -8.41 -23.74 3.32
C LEU A 89 -9.40 -23.18 4.35
N ASN A 90 -9.13 -21.99 4.89
CA ASN A 90 -9.86 -21.46 6.05
C ASN A 90 -10.82 -20.31 5.71
N ASN A 91 -10.66 -19.69 4.54
CA ASN A 91 -11.37 -18.52 4.06
C ASN A 91 -11.40 -17.34 5.06
N ASP A 92 -10.32 -17.17 5.83
CA ASP A 92 -10.20 -16.12 6.84
C ASP A 92 -9.57 -14.86 6.23
N TRP A 93 -10.41 -13.88 5.90
CA TRP A 93 -9.98 -12.59 5.36
C TRP A 93 -9.09 -11.79 6.34
N SER A 94 -9.42 -11.82 7.64
CA SER A 94 -8.67 -11.06 8.65
C SER A 94 -7.22 -11.57 8.74
N TYR A 95 -7.07 -12.89 8.70
CA TYR A 95 -5.78 -13.55 8.63
C TYR A 95 -4.99 -13.13 7.38
N ILE A 96 -5.52 -13.34 6.17
CA ILE A 96 -4.76 -13.11 4.95
C ILE A 96 -4.46 -11.62 4.74
N SER A 97 -5.41 -10.73 5.05
CA SER A 97 -5.20 -9.29 4.99
C SER A 97 -4.04 -8.86 5.88
N SER A 98 -3.95 -9.39 7.10
CA SER A 98 -2.84 -9.13 8.03
C SER A 98 -1.51 -9.69 7.52
N GLN A 99 -1.48 -10.93 7.00
CA GLN A 99 -0.26 -11.54 6.46
C GLN A 99 0.26 -10.81 5.23
N LEU A 100 -0.60 -10.45 4.28
CA LEU A 100 -0.20 -9.71 3.09
C LEU A 100 0.24 -8.28 3.42
N LYS A 101 -0.37 -7.62 4.42
CA LYS A 101 0.14 -6.33 4.94
C LYS A 101 1.55 -6.49 5.52
N SER A 102 1.80 -7.56 6.27
CA SER A 102 3.11 -7.87 6.84
C SER A 102 4.17 -8.19 5.77
N ILE A 103 3.82 -8.93 4.71
CA ILE A 103 4.74 -9.25 3.59
C ILE A 103 5.08 -7.96 2.84
N ARG A 104 4.09 -7.14 2.48
CA ARG A 104 4.31 -5.86 1.79
C ARG A 104 5.14 -4.88 2.62
N GLN A 105 4.97 -4.88 3.94
CA GLN A 105 5.83 -4.09 4.83
C GLN A 105 7.30 -4.50 4.72
N ASP A 106 7.59 -5.80 4.71
CA ASP A 106 8.97 -6.29 4.59
C ASP A 106 9.59 -5.93 3.25
N LEU A 107 8.80 -5.96 2.17
CA LEU A 107 9.22 -5.50 0.85
C LEU A 107 9.57 -4.00 0.86
N ILE A 108 8.72 -3.17 1.46
CA ILE A 108 8.94 -1.72 1.56
C ILE A 108 10.20 -1.41 2.37
N VAL A 109 10.33 -2.01 3.56
CA VAL A 109 11.45 -1.75 4.48
C VAL A 109 12.80 -2.10 3.84
N GLN A 110 12.83 -3.14 3.02
CA GLN A 110 14.04 -3.58 2.32
C GLN A 110 14.18 -2.94 0.92
N SER A 111 13.28 -2.04 0.54
CA SER A 111 13.24 -1.40 -0.79
C SER A 111 13.23 -2.40 -1.96
N ILE A 112 12.55 -3.53 -1.81
CA ILE A 112 12.45 -4.57 -2.84
C ILE A 112 11.39 -4.18 -3.87
N ARG A 113 11.82 -3.97 -5.12
CA ARG A 113 10.97 -3.54 -6.25
C ARG A 113 11.24 -4.42 -7.48
N ASN A 114 10.79 -5.66 -7.42
CA ASN A 114 10.97 -6.66 -8.48
C ASN A 114 9.64 -7.34 -8.82
N ASP A 115 9.68 -8.33 -9.73
CA ASP A 115 8.50 -9.07 -10.17
C ASP A 115 7.78 -9.80 -9.02
N PHE A 116 8.53 -10.29 -8.03
CA PHE A 116 7.92 -10.91 -6.85
C PHE A 116 7.12 -9.88 -6.04
N ALA A 117 7.68 -8.69 -5.81
CA ALA A 117 6.93 -7.62 -5.13
C ALA A 117 5.64 -7.28 -5.90
N LEU A 118 5.73 -7.15 -7.22
CA LEU A 118 4.57 -6.89 -8.08
C LEU A 118 3.51 -7.99 -7.92
N LEU A 119 3.90 -9.26 -7.99
CA LEU A 119 2.99 -10.40 -7.79
C LEU A 119 2.25 -10.32 -6.45
N VAL A 120 2.95 -10.03 -5.35
CA VAL A 120 2.35 -9.87 -4.01
C VAL A 120 1.31 -8.74 -4.00
N TYR A 121 1.62 -7.61 -4.63
CA TYR A 121 0.71 -6.46 -4.70
C TYR A 121 -0.50 -6.74 -5.59
N GLU A 122 -0.30 -7.38 -6.74
CA GLU A 122 -1.39 -7.75 -7.64
C GLU A 122 -2.37 -8.70 -6.95
N GLU A 123 -1.86 -9.77 -6.35
CA GLU A 123 -2.70 -10.77 -5.69
C GLU A 123 -3.47 -10.20 -4.51
N ASN A 124 -2.81 -9.36 -3.71
CA ASN A 124 -3.47 -8.68 -2.60
C ASN A 124 -4.53 -7.68 -3.07
N ALA A 125 -4.35 -7.05 -4.25
CA ALA A 125 -5.36 -6.17 -4.83
C ALA A 125 -6.59 -6.96 -5.29
N ARG A 126 -6.40 -8.13 -5.94
CA ARG A 126 -7.50 -9.00 -6.36
C ARG A 126 -8.32 -9.48 -5.17
N LEU A 127 -7.68 -10.03 -4.16
CA LEU A 127 -8.36 -10.47 -2.93
C LEU A 127 -9.10 -9.33 -2.23
N ALA A 128 -8.51 -8.12 -2.20
CA ALA A 128 -9.17 -6.95 -1.63
C ALA A 128 -10.43 -6.54 -2.42
N LEU A 129 -10.42 -6.67 -3.74
CA LEU A 129 -11.63 -6.45 -4.57
C LEU A 129 -12.69 -7.51 -4.27
N GLU A 130 -12.32 -8.79 -4.21
CA GLU A 130 -13.24 -9.90 -3.90
C GLU A 130 -13.92 -9.71 -2.55
N MET A 131 -13.18 -9.23 -1.55
CA MET A 131 -13.68 -9.01 -0.19
C MET A 131 -14.28 -7.61 0.02
N GLY A 132 -14.28 -6.75 -1.00
CA GLY A 132 -14.80 -5.38 -0.92
C GLY A 132 -13.99 -4.41 -0.06
N ASP A 133 -12.72 -4.72 0.27
CA ASP A 133 -11.81 -3.84 1.01
C ASP A 133 -11.20 -2.78 0.08
N ARG A 134 -11.94 -1.69 -0.10
CA ARG A 134 -11.56 -0.58 -0.98
C ARG A 134 -10.24 0.07 -0.57
N ASP A 135 -10.00 0.23 0.73
CA ASP A 135 -8.81 0.90 1.24
C ASP A 135 -7.55 0.08 0.95
N GLN A 136 -7.62 -1.24 1.16
CA GLN A 136 -6.52 -2.14 0.82
C GLN A 136 -6.28 -2.20 -0.69
N PHE A 137 -7.35 -2.25 -1.49
CA PHE A 137 -7.24 -2.21 -2.95
C PHE A 137 -6.53 -0.95 -3.44
N VAL A 138 -6.94 0.26 -2.99
CA VAL A 138 -6.34 1.53 -3.42
C VAL A 138 -4.85 1.60 -3.04
N GLN A 139 -4.50 1.12 -1.85
CA GLN A 139 -3.10 1.04 -1.42
C GLN A 139 -2.27 0.11 -2.32
N CYS A 140 -2.81 -1.07 -2.67
CA CYS A 140 -2.13 -1.99 -3.58
C CYS A 140 -2.01 -1.41 -4.98
N GLN A 141 -3.10 -0.87 -5.53
CA GLN A 141 -3.16 -0.30 -6.87
C GLN A 141 -2.10 0.78 -7.07
N THR A 142 -1.93 1.68 -6.10
CA THR A 142 -0.91 2.73 -6.17
C THR A 142 0.49 2.12 -6.30
N GLN A 143 0.78 1.05 -5.54
CA GLN A 143 2.08 0.39 -5.58
C GLN A 143 2.29 -0.39 -6.88
N VAL A 144 1.26 -1.09 -7.38
CA VAL A 144 1.28 -1.76 -8.69
C VAL A 144 1.64 -0.79 -9.81
N GLU A 145 1.03 0.40 -9.84
CA GLU A 145 1.35 1.45 -10.82
C GLU A 145 2.83 1.80 -10.78
N THR A 146 3.38 2.09 -9.58
CA THR A 146 4.82 2.41 -9.46
C THR A 146 5.75 1.25 -9.84
N LEU A 147 5.31 0.00 -9.70
CA LEU A 147 6.12 -1.17 -10.01
C LEU A 147 6.17 -1.45 -11.51
N TYR A 148 5.05 -1.26 -12.21
CA TYR A 148 5.05 -1.27 -13.68
C TYR A 148 5.95 -0.18 -14.26
N ASP A 149 5.93 1.02 -13.69
CA ASP A 149 6.79 2.14 -14.11
C ASP A 149 8.28 1.86 -13.87
N SER A 150 8.62 0.97 -12.91
CA SER A 150 10.00 0.56 -12.64
C SER A 150 10.53 -0.56 -13.54
N GLY A 151 9.75 -1.01 -14.54
CA GLY A 151 10.20 -2.01 -15.50
C GLY A 151 9.96 -3.47 -15.08
N CYS A 152 9.15 -3.72 -14.05
CA CYS A 152 8.69 -5.07 -13.72
C CYS A 152 7.83 -5.66 -14.85
N ASN A 153 7.65 -6.98 -14.83
CA ASN A 153 6.83 -7.71 -15.79
C ASN A 153 5.40 -7.14 -15.87
N ARG A 154 4.94 -6.77 -17.07
CA ARG A 154 3.66 -6.10 -17.33
C ARG A 154 2.55 -7.06 -17.78
N THR A 155 2.64 -8.34 -17.45
CA THR A 155 1.69 -9.40 -17.90
C THR A 155 0.24 -9.06 -17.55
N HIS A 156 -0.03 -8.53 -16.36
CA HIS A 156 -1.38 -8.17 -15.91
C HIS A 156 -1.69 -6.67 -16.00
N LEU A 157 -0.86 -5.88 -16.71
CA LEU A 157 -1.02 -4.43 -16.77
C LEU A 157 -2.43 -4.02 -17.22
N MET A 158 -2.92 -4.65 -18.27
CA MET A 158 -4.24 -4.35 -18.84
C MET A 158 -5.39 -4.63 -17.88
N GLU A 159 -5.28 -5.67 -17.05
CA GLU A 159 -6.23 -5.98 -15.98
C GLU A 159 -6.25 -4.83 -14.96
N PHE A 160 -5.09 -4.39 -14.49
CA PHE A 160 -4.97 -3.32 -13.49
C PHE A 160 -5.37 -1.94 -14.02
N LEU A 161 -5.10 -1.66 -15.30
CA LEU A 161 -5.62 -0.48 -15.98
C LEU A 161 -7.16 -0.49 -16.03
N SER A 162 -7.76 -1.67 -16.25
CA SER A 162 -9.22 -1.84 -16.26
C SER A 162 -9.82 -1.60 -14.87
N TYR A 163 -9.22 -2.16 -13.82
CA TYR A 163 -9.63 -1.88 -12.44
C TYR A 163 -9.53 -0.39 -12.10
N ARG A 164 -8.45 0.27 -12.53
CA ARG A 164 -8.28 1.71 -12.33
C ARG A 164 -9.33 2.53 -13.04
N LEU A 165 -9.67 2.17 -14.29
CA LEU A 165 -10.70 2.85 -15.05
C LEU A 165 -12.06 2.74 -14.36
N LEU A 166 -12.47 1.51 -14.02
CA LEU A 166 -13.74 1.23 -13.35
C LEU A 166 -13.85 1.95 -12.00
N TYR A 167 -12.80 1.90 -11.18
CA TYR A 167 -12.77 2.59 -9.90
C TYR A 167 -12.82 4.11 -10.05
N SER A 168 -12.13 4.68 -11.04
CA SER A 168 -12.15 6.12 -11.30
C SER A 168 -13.54 6.59 -11.78
N LEU A 169 -14.22 5.78 -12.60
CA LEU A 169 -15.60 6.05 -13.01
C LEU A 169 -16.57 6.01 -11.83
N LEU A 170 -16.41 5.03 -10.93
CA LEU A 170 -17.22 4.92 -9.72
C LEU A 170 -17.10 6.17 -8.82
N LEU A 171 -15.91 6.76 -8.76
CA LEU A 171 -15.65 7.99 -8.01
C LEU A 171 -16.00 9.27 -8.76
N GLY A 172 -16.36 9.19 -10.04
CA GLY A 172 -16.58 10.37 -10.89
C GLY A 172 -15.32 11.18 -11.19
N ASP A 173 -14.14 10.58 -11.05
CA ASP A 173 -12.85 11.23 -11.29
C ASP A 173 -12.53 11.28 -12.80
N CYS A 174 -13.12 12.28 -13.46
CA CYS A 174 -12.95 12.55 -14.89
C CYS A 174 -11.48 12.66 -15.32
N GLN A 175 -10.63 13.26 -14.48
CA GLN A 175 -9.22 13.47 -14.80
C GLN A 175 -8.49 12.11 -14.83
N ARG A 176 -8.70 11.29 -13.80
CA ARG A 176 -8.08 9.96 -13.70
C ARG A 176 -8.61 8.99 -14.75
N VAL A 177 -9.90 9.08 -15.10
CA VAL A 177 -10.48 8.35 -16.24
C VAL A 177 -9.75 8.71 -17.53
N SER A 178 -9.62 10.00 -17.82
CA SER A 178 -8.98 10.47 -19.07
C SER A 178 -7.53 10.00 -19.18
N ARG A 179 -6.76 10.10 -18.08
CA ARG A 179 -5.38 9.59 -18.02
C ARG A 179 -5.31 8.08 -18.23
N THR A 180 -6.17 7.31 -17.55
CA THR A 180 -6.19 5.85 -17.67
C THR A 180 -6.54 5.39 -19.08
N LEU A 181 -7.45 6.09 -19.77
CA LEU A 181 -7.78 5.79 -21.16
C LEU A 181 -6.58 6.01 -22.10
N ILE A 182 -5.79 7.07 -21.89
CA ILE A 182 -4.56 7.31 -22.66
C ILE A 182 -3.60 6.13 -22.49
N ASP A 183 -3.39 5.69 -21.24
CA ASP A 183 -2.51 4.56 -20.94
C ASP A 183 -3.02 3.26 -21.62
N ILE A 184 -4.32 2.98 -21.55
CA ILE A 184 -4.94 1.82 -22.23
C ILE A 184 -4.74 1.89 -23.74
N HIS A 185 -4.92 3.06 -24.36
CA HIS A 185 -4.73 3.23 -25.79
C HIS A 185 -3.27 2.99 -26.21
N ALA A 186 -2.31 3.53 -25.46
CA ALA A 186 -0.89 3.34 -25.72
C ALA A 186 -0.49 1.84 -25.67
N GLU A 187 -1.02 1.12 -24.69
CA GLU A 187 -0.75 -0.31 -24.51
C GLU A 187 -1.46 -1.18 -25.56
N LYS A 188 -2.70 -0.87 -25.96
CA LYS A 188 -3.41 -1.58 -27.04
C LYS A 188 -2.69 -1.46 -28.39
N ILE A 189 -2.16 -0.27 -28.71
CA ILE A 189 -1.36 -0.06 -29.93
C ILE A 189 -0.12 -0.97 -29.92
N SER A 190 0.50 -1.12 -28.75
CA SER A 190 1.73 -1.90 -28.58
C SER A 190 1.50 -3.42 -28.58
N SER A 191 0.35 -3.90 -28.09
CA SER A 191 0.15 -5.32 -27.75
C SER A 191 -0.69 -6.16 -28.72
N ARG A 192 -1.43 -5.57 -29.69
CA ARG A 192 -2.29 -6.28 -30.68
C ARG A 192 -3.26 -7.34 -30.08
N LYS A 193 -3.47 -7.37 -28.77
CA LYS A 193 -4.39 -8.26 -28.05
C LYS A 193 -5.23 -7.44 -27.07
N SER A 194 -6.54 -7.69 -27.04
CA SER A 194 -7.33 -7.93 -25.81
C SER A 194 -8.84 -7.78 -26.09
N ASN A 195 -9.58 -8.89 -26.13
CA ASN A 195 -11.05 -8.85 -26.26
C ASN A 195 -11.72 -8.45 -24.93
N GLU A 196 -11.08 -8.71 -23.79
CA GLU A 196 -11.62 -8.48 -22.44
C GLU A 196 -11.74 -6.99 -22.11
N ILE A 197 -10.81 -6.18 -22.62
CA ILE A 197 -10.79 -4.73 -22.39
C ILE A 197 -11.81 -4.04 -23.28
N ASP A 198 -12.09 -4.57 -24.46
CA ASP A 198 -13.18 -4.05 -25.30
C ASP A 198 -14.51 -4.13 -24.53
N ILE A 199 -14.75 -5.23 -23.81
CA ILE A 199 -15.92 -5.36 -22.92
C ILE A 199 -15.93 -4.26 -21.84
N VAL A 200 -14.80 -4.02 -21.18
CA VAL A 200 -14.70 -2.97 -20.15
C VAL A 200 -14.91 -1.58 -20.76
N LEU A 201 -14.31 -1.28 -21.91
CA LEU A 201 -14.45 0.01 -22.59
C LEU A 201 -15.87 0.25 -23.11
N ASP A 202 -16.53 -0.80 -23.62
CA ASP A 202 -17.91 -0.75 -24.06
C ASP A 202 -18.84 -0.50 -22.87
N PHE A 203 -18.65 -1.23 -21.76
CA PHE A 203 -19.38 -1.00 -20.51
C PHE A 203 -19.19 0.43 -19.99
N CYS A 204 -17.94 0.93 -19.95
CA CYS A 204 -17.63 2.30 -19.53
C CYS A 204 -18.28 3.35 -20.44
N SER A 205 -18.30 3.11 -21.76
CA SER A 205 -18.92 3.99 -22.74
C SER A 205 -20.44 4.04 -22.59
N SER A 206 -21.08 2.89 -22.32
CA SER A 206 -22.52 2.79 -22.05
C SER A 206 -22.92 3.49 -20.76
N LEU A 207 -22.15 3.29 -19.68
CA LEU A 207 -22.33 4.01 -18.41
C LEU A 207 -22.28 5.53 -18.59
N ARG A 208 -21.30 6.03 -19.34
CA ARG A 208 -21.15 7.47 -19.59
C ARG A 208 -22.31 8.06 -20.39
N ARG A 209 -22.91 7.28 -21.29
CA ARG A 209 -24.06 7.70 -22.12
C ARG A 209 -25.41 7.61 -21.38
N LYS A 210 -25.46 7.05 -20.17
CA LYS A 210 -26.70 6.66 -19.46
C LYS A 210 -27.62 5.75 -20.30
N ASN A 211 -27.06 5.04 -21.28
CA ASN A 211 -27.80 4.10 -22.11
C ASN A 211 -27.71 2.72 -21.45
N TYR A 212 -28.67 2.45 -20.57
CA TYR A 212 -28.86 1.12 -19.97
C TYR A 212 -29.91 0.39 -20.80
N THR A 213 -29.50 -0.31 -21.84
CA THR A 213 -30.37 -1.15 -22.68
C THR A 213 -29.66 -2.45 -22.99
#